data_AF-A0A142YJ84-F1
#
_entry.id   AF-A0A142YJ84-F1
#
_cell.length_a   1.000
_cell.length_b   1.000
_cell.length_c   1.000
_cell.angle_alpha   90.00
_cell.angle_beta   90.00
_cell.angle_gamma   90.00
#
_symmetry.space_group_name_H-M   'P 1'
#
loop_
_entity.id
_entity.type
_entity.pdbx_description
1 polymer ?
#
loop_
_entity_poly.entity_id
_entity_poly.type
_entity_poly.pdbx_seq_one_letter_code
_entity_poly.pdbx_strand_id
1 'polypeptide(L)' 'MARGLGEPVLGPEPAAERPLHFCAAKGYDYADVREVVELWGLTAHVKARGEEAAVPGYRARRWVVSGRLAGWIASADR' A
#
# COMPACT_ATOMS: atom_id res chain seq x y z
N MET A 1 15.03 27.36 4.93
CA MET A 1 15.82 26.26 4.35
C MET A 1 14.92 25.04 4.27
N ALA A 2 14.51 24.65 3.07
CA ALA A 2 13.70 23.45 2.88
C ALA A 2 14.60 22.25 3.21
N ARG A 3 14.23 21.45 4.22
CA ARG A 3 14.81 20.13 4.42
C ARG A 3 14.48 19.34 3.17
N GLY A 4 15.47 19.04 2.35
CA GLY A 4 15.33 18.09 1.25
C GLY A 4 14.71 16.83 1.83
N LEU A 5 13.66 16.32 1.19
CA LEU A 5 13.15 14.98 1.48
C LEU A 5 14.37 14.07 1.33
N GLY A 6 14.83 13.48 2.43
CA GLY A 6 16.03 12.65 2.45
C GLY A 6 15.92 11.55 1.40
N GLU A 7 17.06 11.09 0.92
CA GLU A 7 17.13 9.96 -0.01
C GLU A 7 16.25 8.82 0.51
N PRO A 8 15.46 8.17 -0.35
CA PRO A 8 14.61 7.07 0.07
C PRO A 8 15.51 5.98 0.68
N VAL A 9 15.31 5.72 1.97
CA VAL A 9 15.96 4.59 2.62
C VAL A 9 15.34 3.33 2.03
N LEU A 10 16.07 2.69 1.12
CA LEU A 10 15.68 1.40 0.58
C LEU A 10 15.72 0.38 1.73
N GLY A 11 14.57 -0.27 1.97
CA GLY A 11 14.46 -1.35 2.94
C GLY A 11 15.23 -2.60 2.48
N PRO A 12 15.21 -3.67 3.29
CA PRO A 12 15.77 -4.95 2.87
C PRO A 12 15.06 -5.47 1.61
N GLU A 13 15.74 -6.28 0.81
CA GLU A 13 15.11 -6.98 -0.31
C GLU A 13 14.15 -8.08 0.21
N PRO A 14 13.03 -8.35 -0.50
CA PRO A 14 12.13 -9.42 -0.15
C PRO A 14 12.81 -10.78 -0.35
N ALA A 15 12.72 -11.65 0.65
CA ALA A 15 13.23 -13.01 0.59
C ALA A 15 12.13 -14.01 0.99
N ALA A 16 12.20 -15.24 0.48
CA ALA A 16 11.22 -16.28 0.79
C ALA A 16 11.10 -16.56 2.30
N GLU A 17 12.22 -16.49 3.02
CA GLU A 17 12.31 -16.68 4.48
C GLU A 17 11.76 -15.48 5.26
N ARG A 18 11.67 -14.30 4.62
CA ARG A 18 11.23 -13.06 5.24
C ARG A 18 10.45 -12.22 4.23
N PRO A 19 9.19 -12.60 3.94
CA PRO A 19 8.37 -11.89 2.98
C PRO A 19 8.11 -10.46 3.47
N LEU A 20 8.14 -9.52 2.54
CA LEU A 20 7.73 -8.15 2.81
C LEU A 20 6.26 -7.98 2.44
N HIS A 21 5.55 -7.20 3.25
CA HIS A 21 4.10 -7.05 3.14
C HIS A 21 3.74 -5.62 2.73
N PHE A 22 2.88 -5.51 1.71
CA PHE A 22 2.28 -4.24 1.30
C PHE A 22 0.86 -4.14 1.85
N CYS A 23 0.60 -3.18 2.73
CA CYS A 23 -0.73 -2.96 3.31
C CYS A 23 -1.34 -1.68 2.74
N ALA A 24 -2.53 -1.78 2.15
CA ALA A 24 -3.25 -0.61 1.64
C ALA A 24 -4.77 -0.73 1.86
N ALA A 25 -5.44 0.43 1.88
CA ALA A 25 -6.89 0.47 1.91
C ALA A 25 -7.48 -0.01 0.57
N LYS A 26 -8.73 -0.48 0.57
CA LYS A 26 -9.44 -0.92 -0.65
C LYS A 26 -9.45 0.13 -1.77
N GLY A 27 -9.37 1.41 -1.44
CA GLY A 27 -9.27 2.48 -2.45
C GLY A 27 -8.01 2.44 -3.32
N TYR A 28 -7.06 1.54 -3.03
CA TYR A 28 -5.85 1.25 -3.80
C TYR A 28 -5.87 -0.15 -4.43
N ASP A 29 -7.00 -0.86 -4.38
CA ASP A 29 -7.17 -2.20 -4.94
C ASP A 29 -7.39 -2.15 -6.47
N TYR A 30 -6.41 -1.59 -7.17
CA TYR A 30 -6.39 -1.49 -8.63
C TYR A 30 -5.42 -2.52 -9.21
N ALA A 31 -5.64 -2.92 -10.47
CA ALA A 31 -4.81 -3.92 -11.13
C ALA A 31 -3.33 -3.48 -11.24
N ASP A 32 -3.09 -2.23 -11.63
CA ASP A 32 -1.76 -1.61 -11.71
C ASP A 32 -1.01 -1.63 -10.36
N VAL A 33 -1.70 -1.35 -9.26
CA VAL A 33 -1.12 -1.46 -7.91
C VAL A 33 -0.71 -2.91 -7.60
N ARG A 34 -1.53 -3.89 -7.98
CA ARG A 34 -1.20 -5.30 -7.76
C ARG A 34 -0.02 -5.76 -8.62
N GLU A 35 0.07 -5.30 -9.86
CA GLU A 35 1.20 -5.56 -10.75
C GLU A 35 2.51 -5.02 -10.15
N VAL A 36 2.51 -3.80 -9.62
CA VAL A 36 3.69 -3.22 -8.96
C VAL A 36 4.08 -4.00 -7.71
N VAL A 37 3.10 -4.39 -6.88
CA VAL A 37 3.33 -5.18 -5.66
C VAL A 37 3.96 -6.53 -5.99
N GLU A 38 3.50 -7.20 -7.05
CA GLU A 38 4.06 -8.47 -7.53
C GLU A 38 5.47 -8.28 -8.11
N LEU A 39 5.68 -7.26 -8.94
CA LEU A 39 7.00 -6.93 -9.52
C LEU A 39 8.06 -6.74 -8.44
N TRP A 40 7.67 -6.17 -7.30
CA TRP A 40 8.56 -5.92 -6.18
C TRP A 40 8.67 -7.10 -5.20
N GLY A 41 8.06 -8.25 -5.51
CA GLY A 41 8.08 -9.44 -4.65
C GLY A 41 7.39 -9.23 -3.30
N LEU A 42 6.46 -8.28 -3.22
CA LEU A 42 5.73 -7.95 -2.00
C LEU A 42 4.44 -8.78 -1.91
N THR A 43 4.06 -9.15 -0.70
CA THR A 43 2.77 -9.80 -0.44
C THR A 43 1.70 -8.74 -0.19
N ALA A 44 0.68 -8.68 -1.05
CA ALA A 44 -0.43 -7.74 -0.95
C ALA A 44 -1.38 -8.07 0.22
N HIS A 45 -1.66 -7.08 1.07
CA HIS A 45 -2.67 -7.10 2.11
C HIS A 45 -3.66 -5.95 1.88
N VAL A 46 -4.59 -6.16 0.94
CA VAL A 46 -5.65 -5.20 0.60
C VAL A 46 -7.01 -5.86 0.80
N LYS A 47 -7.69 -5.51 1.89
CA LYS A 47 -8.95 -6.17 2.28
C LYS A 47 -10.18 -5.55 1.62
N ALA A 48 -11.05 -6.39 1.08
CA ALA A 48 -12.36 -6.00 0.57
C ALA A 48 -13.35 -5.67 1.71
N ARG A 49 -14.56 -5.22 1.35
CA ARG A 49 -15.64 -5.00 2.33
C ARG A 49 -16.15 -6.35 2.80
N GLY A 50 -16.18 -6.57 4.11
CA GLY A 50 -16.58 -7.84 4.72
C GLY A 50 -15.40 -8.78 5.02
N GLU A 51 -14.18 -8.47 4.55
CA GLU A 51 -12.97 -9.25 4.84
C GLU A 51 -12.19 -8.70 6.05
N GLU A 52 -12.66 -7.58 6.62
CA GLU A 52 -12.07 -7.01 7.82
C GLU A 52 -12.14 -7.98 9.00
N ALA A 53 -11.15 -7.93 9.88
CA ALA A 53 -11.21 -8.73 11.10
C ALA A 53 -12.39 -8.26 11.97
N ALA A 54 -13.26 -9.20 12.35
CA ALA A 54 -14.36 -8.92 13.26
C ALA A 54 -13.83 -8.82 14.68
N VAL A 55 -13.83 -7.61 15.23
CA VAL A 55 -13.51 -7.37 16.65
C VAL A 55 -14.84 -7.15 17.38
N PRO A 56 -15.19 -7.96 18.39
CA PRO A 56 -16.43 -7.80 19.14
C PRO A 56 -16.60 -6.37 19.67
N GLY A 57 -17.79 -5.78 19.47
CA GLY A 57 -18.09 -4.41 19.90
C GLY A 57 -17.46 -3.30 19.05
N TYR A 58 -16.70 -3.63 18.00
CA TYR A 58 -16.04 -2.66 17.15
C TYR A 58 -16.50 -2.75 15.69
N ARG A 59 -16.91 -1.59 15.14
CA ARG A 59 -17.23 -1.45 13.71
C ARG A 59 -16.04 -0.79 13.00
N ALA A 60 -15.43 -1.51 12.07
CA ALA A 60 -14.37 -0.95 11.21
C ALA A 60 -14.86 0.30 10.48
N ARG A 61 -14.12 1.41 10.61
CA ARG A 61 -14.39 2.67 9.90
C ARG A 61 -13.52 2.76 8.65
N ARG A 62 -14.09 3.26 7.56
CA ARG A 62 -13.36 3.51 6.31
C ARG A 62 -13.39 4.99 5.96
N TRP A 63 -12.22 5.49 5.59
CA TRP A 63 -12.07 6.84 5.03
C TRP A 63 -12.07 6.74 3.51
N VAL A 64 -12.76 7.68 2.86
CA VAL A 64 -12.66 7.86 1.41
C VAL A 64 -11.48 8.79 1.15
N VAL A 65 -10.48 8.32 0.42
CA VAL A 65 -9.33 9.14 -0.01
C VAL A 65 -9.69 9.83 -1.32
N SER A 66 -9.50 11.15 -1.40
CA SER A 66 -9.63 11.89 -2.66
C SER A 66 -8.47 11.54 -3.58
N GLY A 67 -8.76 11.19 -4.85
CA GLY A 67 -7.80 10.65 -5.83
C GLY A 67 -6.60 11.54 -6.20
N ARG A 68 -6.46 12.74 -5.62
CA ARG A 68 -5.26 13.59 -5.79
C ARG A 68 -3.97 12.99 -5.23
N LEU A 69 -4.04 12.09 -4.22
CA LEU A 69 -2.85 11.44 -3.66
C LEU A 69 -2.37 10.24 -4.50
N ALA A 70 -3.30 9.50 -5.13
CA ALA A 70 -2.95 8.37 -6.01
C ALA A 70 -2.11 8.80 -7.22
N GLY A 71 -2.29 10.05 -7.68
CA GLY A 71 -1.48 10.63 -8.76
C GLY A 71 0.02 10.75 -8.47
N TRP A 72 0.44 10.76 -7.19
CA TRP A 72 1.86 10.81 -6.82
C TRP A 72 2.54 9.44 -6.89
N ILE A 73 1.81 8.36 -6.62
CA ILE A 73 2.34 6.99 -6.76
C ILE A 73 2.50 6.65 -8.26
N ALA A 74 1.55 7.08 -9.09
CA ALA A 74 1.57 6.86 -10.53
C ALA A 74 2.54 7.76 -11.31
N SER A 75 3.12 8.81 -10.69
CA SER A 75 4.01 9.76 -11.39
C SER A 75 5.50 9.49 -11.19
N ALA A 76 5.89 8.39 -10.54
CA ALA A 76 7.30 8.09 -10.25
C ALA A 76 8.13 7.68 -11.48
N ASP A 77 7.49 7.57 -12.65
CA ASP A 77 8.11 7.14 -13.92
C ASP A 77 8.01 8.22 -15.04
N ARG A 78 8.21 9.49 -14.67
CA ARG A 78 8.49 10.56 -15.65
C ARG A 78 9.80 11.27 -15.35
#